data_AF-A0A6B3IKR7-F1
#
_entry.id   AF-A0A6B3IKR7-F1
#
_cell.length_a   1.000
_cell.length_b   1.000
_cell.length_c   1.000
_cell.angle_alpha   90.00
_cell.angle_beta   90.00
_cell.angle_gamma   90.00
#
_symmetry.space_group_name_H-M   'P 1'
#
loop_
_entity.id
_entity.type
_entity.pdbx_description
1 polymer ?
#
loop_
_entity_poly.entity_id
_entity_poly.type
_entity_poly.pdbx_seq_one_letter_code
_entity_poly.pdbx_strand_id
1 'polypeptide(L)' 'MTFVKACALSELEDDTPKRVELDGTPVSVVRTEGEVFAIND' A
#
# COMPACT_ATOMS: atom_id res chain seq x y z
N MET A 1 15.04 -7.52 -9.52
CA MET A 1 13.83 -7.17 -8.75
C MET A 1 13.11 -6.08 -9.50
N THR A 2 11.87 -6.32 -9.92
CA THR A 2 11.03 -5.34 -10.62
C THR A 2 10.03 -4.79 -9.60
N PHE A 3 9.89 -3.47 -9.54
CA PHE A 3 8.91 -2.80 -8.68
C PHE A 3 7.70 -2.39 -9.51
N VAL A 4 6.51 -2.59 -8.95
CA VAL A 4 5.23 -2.16 -9.54
C VAL A 4 4.66 -1.03 -8.68
N LYS A 5 4.04 -0.04 -9.32
CA LYS A 5 3.41 1.07 -8.61
C LYS A 5 2.14 0.59 -7.92
N ALA A 6 2.09 0.70 -6.59
CA ALA A 6 0.91 0.38 -5.79
C ALA A 6 -0.14 1.51 -5.80
N CYS A 7 0.23 2.68 -5.29
CA CYS A 7 -0.60 3.89 -5.28
C CYS A 7 0.28 5.12 -5.08
N ALA A 8 -0.29 6.33 -5.19
CA ALA A 8 0.39 7.55 -4.76
C ALA A 8 0.29 7.74 -3.24
N LEU A 9 1.33 8.33 -2.63
CA LEU A 9 1.37 8.61 -1.19
C LEU A 9 0.22 9.51 -0.73
N SER A 10 -0.23 10.42 -1.60
CA SER A 10 -1.38 11.30 -1.36
C SER A 10 -2.71 10.56 -1.27
N GLU A 11 -2.77 9.31 -1.71
CA GLU A 11 -3.95 8.47 -1.61
C GLU A 11 -4.00 7.63 -0.32
N LEU A 12 -2.93 7.66 0.48
CA LEU A 12 -2.89 7.00 1.78
C LEU A 12 -3.33 8.00 2.86
N GLU A 13 -4.37 7.63 3.59
CA GLU A 13 -4.75 8.26 4.83
C GLU A 13 -3.85 7.74 5.97
N ASP A 14 -3.60 8.59 6.95
CA ASP A 14 -2.75 8.21 8.08
C ASP A 14 -3.48 7.20 8.98
N ASP A 15 -2.75 6.19 9.46
CA ASP A 15 -3.26 5.10 10.29
C ASP A 15 -4.45 4.35 9.67
N THR A 16 -4.60 4.41 8.35
CA THR A 16 -5.73 3.82 7.63
C THR A 16 -5.21 2.91 6.51
N PRO A 17 -5.50 1.59 6.55
CA PRO A 17 -5.08 0.68 5.50
C PRO A 17 -5.89 0.89 4.22
N LYS A 18 -5.20 0.95 3.09
CA LYS A 18 -5.78 0.95 1.75
C LYS A 18 -5.50 -0.37 1.04
N ARG A 19 -6.55 -1.05 0.61
CA ARG A 19 -6.44 -2.24 -0.24
C ARG A 19 -6.12 -1.82 -1.69
N VAL A 20 -5.09 -2.42 -2.26
CA VAL A 20 -4.74 -2.31 -3.68
C VAL A 20 -4.60 -3.70 -4.28
N GLU A 21 -4.84 -3.82 -5.58
CA GLU A 21 -4.63 -5.07 -6.31
C GLU A 21 -3.43 -4.89 -7.23
N LEU A 22 -2.43 -5.75 -7.06
CA LEU A 22 -1.17 -5.74 -7.80
C LEU A 22 -1.03 -7.05 -8.55
N ASP A 23 -1.17 -7.02 -9.88
CA ASP A 23 -1.10 -8.21 -10.73
C ASP A 23 -2.00 -9.36 -10.25
N GLY A 24 -3.22 -9.04 -9.78
CA GLY A 24 -4.18 -9.99 -9.23
C GLY A 24 -3.94 -10.40 -7.78
N THR A 25 -2.88 -9.90 -7.14
CA THR A 25 -2.58 -10.12 -5.73
C THR A 25 -3.13 -8.96 -4.89
N PRO A 26 -4.06 -9.21 -3.95
CA PRO A 26 -4.51 -8.18 -3.02
C PRO A 26 -3.41 -7.87 -2.01
N VAL A 27 -3.10 -6.59 -1.86
CA VAL A 27 -2.11 -6.09 -0.88
C VAL A 27 -2.73 -4.93 -0.11
N SER A 28 -2.60 -4.96 1.21
CA SER A 28 -2.94 -3.82 2.08
C SER A 28 -1.73 -2.93 2.25
N VAL A 29 -1.85 -1.66 1.85
CA VAL A 29 -0.83 -0.64 2.04
C VAL A 29 -1.30 0.32 3.13
N VAL A 30 -0.48 0.52 4.16
CA VAL A 30 -0.79 1.44 5.27
C VAL A 30 0.33 2.45 5.44
N ARG A 31 -0.03 3.70 5.69
CA ARG A 31 0.91 4.74 6.15
C ARG A 31 0.67 4.98 7.64
N THR A 32 1.72 4.87 8.44
CA THR A 32 1.70 5.16 9.87
C THR A 32 3.07 5.69 10.28
N GLU A 33 3.10 6.65 11.20
CA GLU A 33 4.33 7.28 11.70
C GLU A 33 5.27 7.82 10.60
N GLY A 34 4.72 8.20 9.44
CA GLY A 34 5.49 8.68 8.29
C GLY A 34 6.14 7.60 7.42
N GLU A 35 5.97 6.32 7.77
CA GLU A 35 6.45 5.17 7.01
C GLU A 35 5.32 4.45 6.27
N VAL A 36 5.66 3.70 5.22
CA VAL A 36 4.71 2.95 4.40
C VAL A 36 4.99 1.46 4.51
N PHE A 37 3.97 0.70 4.87
CA PHE A 37 4.02 -0.75 5.03
C PHE A 37 3.10 -1.42 4.02
N ALA A 38 3.52 -2.59 3.54
CA ALA A 38 2.72 -3.45 2.67
C ALA A 38 2.54 -4.81 3.35
N ILE A 39 1.29 -5.23 3.50
CA ILE A 39 0.88 -6.47 4.15
C ILE A 39 0.11 -7.29 3.11
N ASN A 40 0.52 -8.54 2.90
CA ASN A 40 -0.32 -9.48 2.15
C ASN A 40 -1.45 -9.95 3.07
N ASP A 41 -2.64 -10.03 2.50
CA ASP A 41 -3.80 -10.67 3.14
C ASP A 41 -3.57 -12.18 3.28
#